data_AF-X1RYW5-F1
#
_entry.id   AF-X1RYW5-F1
#
_cell.length_a   1.000
_cell.length_b   1.000
_cell.length_c   1.000
_cell.angle_alpha   90.00
_cell.angle_beta   90.00
_cell.angle_gamma   90.00
#
_symmetry.space_group_name_H-M   'P 1'
#
loop_
_entity.id
_entity.type
_entity.pdbx_description
1 polymer ?
#
loop_
_entity_poly.entity_id
_entity_poly.type
_entity_poly.pdbx_seq_one_letter_code
_entity_poly.pdbx_strand_id
1 'polypeptide(L)'
;GGFNSLLTDGNHILMFDFDATNLDAVESALARVQRKYRLPRITILETREGTNFIAYCFRRVTLKQAVTILSEVEGLDWGFFKFGVYRGKFTLRVTDKGYGKPHHVKTLLSSYPEDATILDLATWVNYQTLKD
;
A
#
# COMPACT_ATOMS: atom_id res chain seq x y z
N GLY A 1 -10.97 -6.43 9.26
CA GLY A 1 -11.38 -5.34 8.35
C GLY A 1 -10.19 -4.86 7.55
N GLY A 2 -10.41 -4.35 6.35
CA GLY A 2 -9.38 -3.76 5.50
C GLY A 2 -9.92 -2.57 4.69
N PHE A 3 -9.00 -1.76 4.15
CA PHE A 3 -9.32 -0.64 3.28
C PHE A 3 -9.01 -0.99 1.84
N ASN A 4 -9.92 -0.63 0.93
CA ASN A 4 -9.66 -0.72 -0.50
C ASN A 4 -8.92 0.53 -0.97
N SER A 5 -8.13 0.38 -2.02
CA SER A 5 -7.49 1.49 -2.72
C SER A 5 -8.47 2.44 -3.41
N LEU A 6 -9.71 2.01 -3.65
CA LEU A 6 -10.68 2.73 -4.48
C LEU A 6 -11.15 4.04 -3.84
N LEU A 7 -11.12 5.09 -4.65
CA LEU A 7 -11.69 6.41 -4.39
C LEU A 7 -13.10 6.49 -4.96
N THR A 8 -13.88 7.49 -4.52
CA THR A 8 -15.26 7.72 -4.97
C THR A 8 -15.40 8.02 -6.47
N ASP A 9 -14.34 8.49 -7.11
CA ASP A 9 -14.26 8.78 -8.55
C ASP A 9 -13.81 7.57 -9.39
N GLY A 10 -13.63 6.39 -8.78
CA GLY A 10 -13.14 5.19 -9.45
C GLY A 10 -11.62 5.13 -9.65
N ASN A 11 -10.87 6.15 -9.22
CA ASN A 11 -9.42 6.08 -9.14
C ASN A 11 -8.96 5.33 -7.89
N HIS A 12 -7.65 5.25 -7.71
CA HIS A 12 -6.99 4.52 -6.63
C HIS A 12 -6.01 5.42 -5.88
N ILE A 13 -5.80 5.12 -4.59
CA ILE A 13 -4.53 5.41 -3.93
C ILE A 13 -3.55 4.26 -4.12
N LEU A 14 -2.26 4.52 -3.88
CA LEU A 14 -1.25 3.47 -3.86
C LEU A 14 -1.21 2.82 -2.47
N MET A 15 -1.24 1.50 -2.47
CA MET A 15 -1.12 0.65 -1.30
C MET A 15 0.00 -0.37 -1.56
N PHE A 16 0.85 -0.59 -0.57
CA PHE A 16 1.98 -1.51 -0.67
C PHE A 16 1.91 -2.52 0.47
N ASP A 17 2.21 -3.77 0.18
CA ASP A 17 2.23 -4.88 1.13
C ASP A 17 3.55 -5.63 1.01
N PHE A 18 4.21 -5.88 2.13
CA PHE A 18 5.52 -6.50 2.20
C PHE A 18 5.52 -7.56 3.31
N ASP A 19 5.93 -8.78 2.94
CA ASP A 19 6.02 -9.91 3.84
C ASP A 19 7.47 -10.43 3.92
N ALA A 20 7.88 -10.87 5.11
CA ALA A 20 9.20 -11.49 5.36
C ALA A 20 10.40 -10.63 4.90
N THR A 21 10.38 -9.33 5.19
CA THR A 21 11.45 -8.38 4.88
C THR A 21 11.73 -7.46 6.07
N ASN A 22 12.74 -6.58 5.98
CA ASN A 22 13.06 -5.60 7.02
C ASN A 22 12.73 -4.16 6.57
N LEU A 23 12.65 -3.24 7.52
CA LEU A 23 12.28 -1.85 7.27
C LEU A 23 13.22 -1.13 6.30
N ASP A 24 14.54 -1.38 6.36
CA ASP A 24 15.53 -0.72 5.50
C ASP A 24 15.34 -1.09 4.02
N ALA A 25 15.03 -2.37 3.74
CA ALA A 25 14.71 -2.84 2.41
C ALA A 25 13.41 -2.20 1.87
N VAL A 26 12.38 -2.12 2.72
CA VAL A 26 11.11 -1.46 2.38
C VAL A 26 11.31 0.03 2.10
N GLU A 27 12.05 0.73 2.96
CA GLU A 27 12.39 2.15 2.76
C GLU A 27 13.14 2.37 1.45
N SER A 28 14.16 1.56 1.17
CA SER A 28 14.96 1.67 -0.05
C SER A 28 14.12 1.45 -1.31
N ALA A 29 13.26 0.42 -1.32
CA ALA A 29 12.38 0.11 -2.45
C ALA A 29 11.35 1.23 -2.67
N LEU A 30 10.69 1.69 -1.60
CA LEU A 30 9.68 2.76 -1.67
C LEU A 30 10.29 4.10 -2.04
N ALA A 31 11.48 4.46 -1.52
CA ALA A 31 12.17 5.69 -1.88
C ALA A 31 12.57 5.72 -3.36
N ARG A 32 12.95 4.57 -3.94
CA ARG A 32 13.26 4.45 -5.38
C ARG A 32 12.05 4.79 -6.24
N VAL A 33 10.91 4.16 -5.99
CA VAL A 33 9.68 4.43 -6.76
C VAL A 33 9.11 5.82 -6.46
N GLN A 34 9.22 6.30 -5.22
CA GLN A 34 8.80 7.65 -4.83
C GLN A 34 9.51 8.71 -5.68
N ARG A 35 10.84 8.60 -5.82
CA ARG A 35 11.61 9.50 -6.69
C ARG A 35 11.27 9.34 -8.16
N LYS A 36 11.19 8.11 -8.67
CA LYS A 36 10.92 7.83 -10.09
C LYS A 36 9.57 8.40 -10.55
N TYR A 37 8.54 8.26 -9.71
CA TYR A 37 7.17 8.66 -10.05
C TYR A 37 6.72 9.97 -9.41
N ARG A 38 7.63 10.69 -8.73
CA ARG A 38 7.33 11.94 -8.02
C ARG A 38 6.14 11.79 -7.06
N LEU A 39 6.13 10.70 -6.31
CA LEU A 39 5.05 10.39 -5.39
C LEU A 39 5.11 11.33 -4.17
N PRO A 40 3.96 11.65 -3.56
CA PRO A 40 3.91 12.37 -2.30
C PRO A 40 4.49 11.53 -1.16
N ARG A 41 4.28 11.98 0.08
CA ARG A 41 4.75 11.23 1.25
C ARG A 41 4.20 9.80 1.23
N ILE A 42 5.01 8.88 1.77
CA ILE A 42 4.63 7.48 1.95
C ILE A 42 4.70 7.17 3.43
N THR A 43 3.58 6.74 4.00
CA THR A 43 3.49 6.35 5.41
C THR A 43 3.63 4.83 5.51
N ILE A 44 4.63 4.37 6.25
CA ILE A 44 4.94 2.96 6.47
C ILE A 44 4.48 2.56 7.87
N LEU A 45 3.70 1.48 7.93
CA LEU A 45 3.23 0.85 9.15
C LEU A 45 3.79 -0.57 9.23
N GLU A 46 4.15 -0.99 10.43
CA GLU A 46 4.53 -2.36 10.71
C GLU A 46 3.31 -3.16 11.17
N THR A 47 3.08 -4.32 10.54
CA THR A 47 1.95 -5.22 10.81
C THR A 47 2.38 -6.48 11.56
N ARG A 48 3.66 -6.83 11.51
CA ARG A 48 4.31 -7.84 12.32
C ARG A 48 5.74 -7.39 12.62
N GLU A 49 6.11 -7.44 13.89
CA GLU A 49 7.40 -6.98 14.40
C GLU A 49 8.57 -7.45 13.53
N GLY A 50 9.33 -6.47 13.01
CA GLY A 50 10.56 -6.62 12.25
C GLY A 50 10.44 -7.32 10.90
N THR A 51 9.24 -7.68 10.44
CA THR A 51 9.08 -8.65 9.33
C THR A 51 8.03 -8.30 8.29
N ASN A 52 6.92 -7.65 8.66
CA ASN A 52 5.84 -7.35 7.73
C ASN A 52 5.42 -5.89 7.81
N PHE A 53 5.28 -5.26 6.65
CA PHE A 53 5.05 -3.83 6.53
C PHE A 53 3.97 -3.55 5.50
N ILE A 54 3.14 -2.56 5.76
CA ILE A 54 2.23 -1.98 4.79
C ILE A 54 2.54 -0.51 4.62
N ALA A 55 2.26 0.04 3.44
CA ALA A 55 2.44 1.46 3.22
C ALA A 55 1.30 2.08 2.43
N TYR A 56 1.03 3.34 2.72
CA TYR A 56 0.02 4.15 2.04
C TYR A 56 0.67 5.36 1.39
N CYS A 57 0.26 5.66 0.15
CA CYS A 57 0.61 6.88 -0.54
C CYS A 57 -0.65 7.47 -1.18
N PHE A 58 -1.07 8.63 -0.68
CA PHE A 58 -2.30 9.31 -1.07
C PHE A 58 -2.13 10.11 -2.36
N ARG A 59 -1.84 9.37 -3.42
CA ARG A 59 -1.77 9.83 -4.80
C ARG A 59 -2.90 9.17 -5.58
N ARG A 60 -3.76 9.97 -6.19
CA ARG A 60 -4.81 9.53 -7.09
C ARG A 60 -4.21 9.08 -8.40
N VAL A 61 -4.44 7.81 -8.71
CA VAL A 61 -3.95 7.14 -9.91
C VAL A 61 -5.05 6.28 -10.51
N THR A 62 -5.02 6.13 -11.83
CA THR A 62 -5.80 5.08 -12.49
C THR A 62 -5.31 3.69 -12.07
N LEU A 63 -6.14 2.65 -12.22
CA LEU A 63 -5.71 1.27 -11.97
C LEU A 63 -4.45 0.92 -12.78
N LYS A 64 -4.38 1.32 -14.05
CA LYS A 64 -3.21 1.08 -14.91
C LYS A 64 -1.94 1.69 -14.33
N GLN A 65 -2.00 2.93 -13.88
CA GLN A 65 -0.87 3.60 -13.23
C GLN A 65 -0.48 2.93 -11.91
N ALA A 66 -1.46 2.52 -11.09
CA ALA A 66 -1.19 1.77 -9.86
C ALA A 66 -0.44 0.47 -10.17
N VAL A 67 -0.92 -0.32 -11.14
CA VAL A 67 -0.28 -1.56 -11.57
C VAL A 67 1.14 -1.33 -12.07
N THR A 68 1.37 -0.31 -12.91
CA THR A 68 2.71 0.05 -13.39
C THR A 68 3.65 0.37 -12.22
N ILE A 69 3.23 1.23 -11.30
CA ILE A 69 4.08 1.65 -10.17
C ILE A 69 4.38 0.45 -9.26
N LEU A 70 3.35 -0.30 -8.85
CA LEU A 70 3.52 -1.44 -7.94
C LEU A 70 4.40 -2.54 -8.54
N SER A 71 4.33 -2.78 -9.85
CA SER A 71 5.14 -3.80 -10.52
C SER A 71 6.65 -3.54 -10.46
N GLU A 72 7.07 -2.31 -10.15
CA GLU A 72 8.48 -1.92 -10.03
C GLU A 72 8.98 -1.86 -8.57
N VAL A 73 8.08 -2.10 -7.60
CA VAL A 73 8.43 -2.11 -6.18
C VAL A 73 9.10 -3.44 -5.85
N GLU A 74 10.39 -3.37 -5.53
CA GLU A 74 11.15 -4.53 -5.12
C GLU A 74 10.70 -5.02 -3.73
N GLY A 75 10.56 -6.34 -3.60
CA GLY A 75 10.09 -6.97 -2.35
C GLY A 75 8.59 -6.86 -2.09
N LEU A 76 7.80 -6.27 -2.99
CA LEU A 76 6.34 -6.24 -2.86
C LEU A 76 5.77 -7.67 -2.85
N ASP A 77 4.79 -7.93 -1.99
CA ASP A 77 4.08 -9.21 -2.00
C ASP A 77 3.36 -9.43 -3.34
N TRP A 78 3.79 -10.46 -4.06
CA TRP A 78 3.20 -10.85 -5.34
C TRP A 78 1.80 -11.44 -5.20
N GLY A 79 1.44 -11.99 -4.05
CA GLY A 79 0.08 -12.44 -3.74
C GLY A 79 -0.88 -11.26 -3.70
N PHE A 80 -0.56 -10.26 -2.87
CA PHE A 80 -1.23 -8.95 -2.85
C PHE A 80 -1.33 -8.33 -4.24
N PHE A 81 -0.22 -8.26 -4.99
CA PHE A 81 -0.20 -7.64 -6.31
C PHE A 81 -1.12 -8.35 -7.31
N LYS A 82 -0.97 -9.67 -7.49
CA LYS A 82 -1.76 -10.46 -8.43
C LYS A 82 -3.25 -10.41 -8.10
N PHE A 83 -3.59 -10.56 -6.82
CA PHE A 83 -4.98 -10.52 -6.39
C PHE A 83 -5.60 -9.13 -6.50
N GLY A 84 -4.78 -8.08 -6.32
CA GLY A 84 -5.18 -6.70 -6.55
C GLY A 84 -5.50 -6.41 -8.01
N VAL A 85 -4.63 -6.86 -8.92
CA VAL A 85 -4.83 -6.78 -10.38
C VAL A 85 -6.09 -7.52 -10.79
N TYR A 86 -6.24 -8.78 -10.37
CA TYR A 86 -7.38 -9.63 -10.71
C TYR A 86 -8.73 -9.01 -10.31
N ARG A 87 -8.81 -8.41 -9.12
CA ARG A 87 -10.04 -7.77 -8.62
C ARG A 87 -10.25 -6.34 -9.09
N GLY A 88 -9.27 -5.77 -9.81
CA GLY A 88 -9.28 -4.37 -10.19
C GLY A 88 -9.19 -3.39 -9.02
N LYS A 89 -8.68 -3.82 -7.86
CA LYS A 89 -8.46 -2.98 -6.66
C LYS A 89 -7.53 -3.67 -5.67
N PHE A 90 -6.74 -2.86 -4.96
CA PHE A 90 -5.87 -3.33 -3.89
C PHE A 90 -6.57 -3.20 -2.54
N THR A 91 -6.25 -4.09 -1.59
CA THR A 91 -6.84 -4.07 -0.26
C THR A 91 -5.78 -4.37 0.78
N LEU A 92 -5.58 -3.47 1.73
CA LEU A 92 -4.74 -3.72 2.90
C LEU A 92 -5.60 -4.08 4.10
N ARG A 93 -5.13 -5.06 4.88
CA ARG A 93 -5.80 -5.49 6.11
C ARG A 93 -5.34 -4.61 7.27
N VAL A 94 -6.28 -4.17 8.10
CA VAL A 94 -6.01 -3.33 9.29
C VAL A 94 -6.15 -4.12 10.59
N THR A 95 -6.75 -5.31 10.53
CA THR A 95 -6.87 -6.22 11.66
C THR A 95 -5.76 -7.26 11.64
N ASP A 96 -5.18 -7.54 12.80
CA ASP A 96 -4.10 -8.49 12.94
C ASP A 96 -4.52 -9.95 12.65
N LYS A 97 -3.54 -10.82 12.50
CA LYS A 97 -3.71 -12.28 12.63
C LYS A 97 -3.29 -12.71 14.06
N GLY A 98 -3.64 -11.93 15.09
CA GLY A 98 -3.19 -12.10 16.47
C GLY A 98 -1.91 -11.32 16.85
N TYR A 99 -1.47 -10.35 16.04
CA TYR A 99 -0.20 -9.61 16.20
C TYR A 99 -0.32 -8.13 16.59
N GLY A 100 -1.51 -7.62 16.89
CA GLY A 100 -1.78 -6.21 17.18
C GLY A 100 -2.10 -5.34 15.96
N LYS A 101 -2.72 -4.19 16.19
CA LYS A 101 -3.02 -3.21 15.13
C LYS A 101 -1.71 -2.73 14.47
N PRO A 102 -1.70 -2.48 13.14
CA PRO A 102 -0.56 -1.86 12.48
C PRO A 102 -0.16 -0.58 13.19
N HIS A 103 1.13 -0.38 13.42
CA HIS A 103 1.65 0.82 14.08
C HIS A 103 2.62 1.54 13.17
N HIS A 104 2.68 2.86 13.31
CA HIS A 104 3.55 3.70 12.49
C HIS A 104 5.01 3.49 12.84
N VAL A 105 5.84 3.30 11.82
CA VAL A 105 7.29 3.12 12.00
C VAL A 105 8.12 4.13 11.21
N LYS A 106 7.65 4.60 10.05
CA LYS A 106 8.39 5.56 9.23
C LYS A 106 7.49 6.33 8.28
N THR A 107 7.92 7.54 7.92
CA THR A 107 7.33 8.32 6.82
C THR A 107 8.44 8.77 5.88
N LEU A 108 8.31 8.45 4.59
CA LEU A 108 9.18 8.97 3.54
C LEU A 108 8.64 10.32 3.09
N LEU A 109 9.37 11.40 3.40
CA LEU A 109 8.96 12.77 3.06
C LEU A 109 9.09 13.04 1.56
N SER A 110 8.27 13.96 1.05
CA SER A 110 8.27 14.40 -0.34
C SER A 110 7.82 15.85 -0.43
N SER A 111 8.34 16.59 -1.42
CA SER A 111 7.87 17.94 -1.76
C SER A 111 6.62 17.92 -2.65
N TYR A 112 6.26 16.76 -3.20
CA TYR A 112 5.04 16.60 -3.99
C TYR A 112 3.83 16.46 -3.06
N PRO A 113 2.74 17.23 -3.29
CA PRO A 113 1.57 17.20 -2.44
C PRO A 113 0.76 15.92 -2.64
N GLU A 114 0.12 15.45 -1.57
CA GLU A 114 -0.98 14.49 -1.65
C GLU A 114 -2.15 15.13 -2.38
N ASP A 115 -2.85 14.37 -3.22
CA ASP A 115 -4.08 14.82 -3.88
C ASP A 115 -5.30 13.99 -3.47
N ALA A 116 -5.13 12.97 -2.64
CA ALA A 116 -6.21 12.21 -2.01
C ALA A 116 -6.08 12.23 -0.48
N THR A 117 -7.12 11.79 0.22
CA THR A 117 -7.13 11.62 1.67
C THR A 117 -7.80 10.30 2.05
N ILE A 118 -7.67 9.90 3.32
CA ILE A 118 -8.37 8.71 3.83
C ILE A 118 -9.90 8.85 3.75
N LEU A 119 -10.42 10.08 3.79
CA LEU A 119 -11.85 10.36 3.69
C LEU A 119 -12.39 10.16 2.27
N ASP A 120 -11.51 10.16 1.26
CA ASP A 120 -11.90 9.96 -0.14
C ASP A 120 -12.07 8.47 -0.49
N LEU A 121 -11.69 7.55 0.40
CA LEU A 121 -11.78 6.11 0.17
C LEU A 121 -13.23 5.65 0.18
N ALA A 122 -13.62 4.91 -0.85
CA ALA A 122 -15.01 4.53 -1.09
C ALA A 122 -15.59 3.54 -0.07
N THR A 123 -14.77 2.74 0.64
CA THR A 123 -15.29 1.68 1.54
C THR A 123 -14.31 1.16 2.61
N TRP A 124 -14.88 0.77 3.75
CA TRP A 124 -14.39 -0.27 4.67
C TRP A 124 -14.91 -1.64 4.17
N VAL A 125 -14.06 -2.65 3.97
CA VAL A 125 -14.50 -4.00 3.54
C VAL A 125 -13.96 -5.13 4.42
N ASN A 126 -14.67 -6.26 4.42
CA ASN A 126 -14.16 -7.53 4.92
C ASN A 126 -13.05 -8.05 4.00
N TYR A 127 -11.88 -8.32 4.56
CA TYR A 127 -10.69 -8.75 3.83
C TYR A 127 -10.89 -10.15 3.27
N GLN A 128 -10.63 -10.33 1.98
CA GLN A 128 -10.67 -11.63 1.30
C GLN A 128 -9.23 -11.98 0.90
N THR A 129 -8.82 -13.22 1.16
CA THR A 129 -7.56 -13.81 0.66
C THR A 129 -7.89 -14.98 -0.26
N LEU A 130 -7.03 -15.24 -1.24
CA LEU A 130 -7.01 -16.57 -1.87
C LEU A 130 -6.59 -17.57 -0.77
N LYS A 131 -7.35 -18.67 -0.64
CA LYS A 131 -6.89 -19.81 0.14
C LYS A 131 -5.93 -20.61 -0.75
N ASP A 132 -4.82 -21.03 -0.17
CA ASP A 132 -3.92 -22.02 -0.77
C ASP A 132 -4.65 -23.33 -1.07
#